data_AF-A0A1H0SJW8-F1
#
_entry.id   AF-A0A1H0SJW8-F1
#
_cell.length_a   1.000
_cell.length_b   1.000
_cell.length_c   1.000
_cell.angle_alpha   90.00
_cell.angle_beta   90.00
_cell.angle_gamma   90.00
#
_symmetry.space_group_name_H-M   'P 1'
#
loop_
_entity.id
_entity.type
_entity.pdbx_description
1 polymer ?
#
loop_
_entity_poly.entity_id
_entity_poly.type
_entity_poly.pdbx_seq_one_letter_code
_entity_poly.pdbx_strand_id
1 'polypeptide(L)'
;MISSNPKQVLLLRTDLAAKVGRVEALLLSQLDYWLERTHNFAAGRFWVYNTEAEWARQLGVSVSSIHRASQSLERQGLIVRQRHNRLAYDQTLSYSVCYDALGRLGFPGGRRGFVAGQETPSADPWDRPLADDELYAETEAGA
;
A
#
# COMPACT_ATOMS: atom_id res chain seq x y z
N MET A 1 11.04 28.82 11.98
CA MET A 1 9.93 27.89 11.65
C MET A 1 10.18 27.34 10.27
N ILE A 2 10.22 26.02 10.11
CA ILE A 2 10.34 25.40 8.78
C ILE A 2 8.97 25.51 8.12
N SER A 3 8.87 26.29 7.03
CA SER A 3 7.66 26.34 6.20
C SER A 3 7.51 24.98 5.53
N SER A 4 6.67 24.13 6.11
CA SER A 4 6.49 22.75 5.67
C SER A 4 5.36 22.74 4.65
N ASN A 5 5.60 22.21 3.44
CA ASN A 5 4.53 21.99 2.48
C ASN A 5 3.55 20.96 3.07
N PRO A 6 2.28 21.32 3.35
CA PRO A 6 1.32 20.44 4.01
C PRO A 6 1.01 19.17 3.20
N LYS A 7 1.31 19.17 1.88
CA LYS A 7 1.15 18.00 1.00
C LYS A 7 2.15 16.88 1.25
N GLN A 8 3.18 17.07 2.10
CA GLN A 8 4.24 16.09 2.36
C GLN A 8 4.42 15.78 3.85
N VAL A 9 3.32 15.77 4.62
CA VAL A 9 3.37 15.30 6.01
C VAL A 9 3.24 13.78 6.02
N LEU A 10 4.32 13.10 6.41
CA LEU A 10 4.34 11.64 6.59
C LEU A 10 4.17 11.29 8.07
N LEU A 11 3.23 10.39 8.35
CA LEU A 11 3.03 9.85 9.70
C LEU A 11 3.96 8.65 9.89
N LEU A 12 4.89 8.75 10.84
CA LEU A 12 5.74 7.64 11.26
C LEU A 12 5.20 7.01 12.53
N ARG A 13 4.76 5.76 12.42
CA ARG A 13 4.43 4.90 13.58
C ARG A 13 5.71 4.39 14.23
N THR A 14 6.07 4.95 15.38
CA THR A 14 7.33 4.64 16.09
C THR A 14 7.32 3.24 16.72
N ASP A 15 6.16 2.78 17.16
CA ASP A 15 5.87 1.42 17.62
C ASP A 15 6.15 0.37 16.54
N LEU A 16 5.69 0.63 15.31
CA LEU A 16 5.94 -0.22 14.16
C LEU A 16 7.41 -0.15 13.75
N ALA A 17 7.97 1.07 13.66
CA ALA A 17 9.35 1.28 13.26
C ALA A 17 10.37 0.58 14.17
N ALA A 18 10.06 0.43 15.46
CA ALA A 18 10.89 -0.32 16.39
C ALA A 18 10.96 -1.83 16.08
N LYS A 19 9.94 -2.40 15.43
CA LYS A 19 9.88 -3.84 15.10
C LYS A 19 10.40 -4.15 13.71
N VAL A 20 10.03 -3.35 12.71
CA VAL A 20 10.29 -3.66 11.29
C VAL A 20 11.38 -2.80 10.67
N GLY A 21 11.66 -1.63 11.25
CA GLY A 21 12.56 -0.61 10.69
C GLY A 21 11.83 0.67 10.27
N ARG A 22 12.56 1.78 10.16
CA ARG A 22 12.00 3.12 9.90
C ARG A 22 11.40 3.26 8.51
N VAL A 23 12.15 2.85 7.47
CA VAL A 23 11.70 2.98 6.08
C VAL A 23 10.60 1.96 5.79
N GLU A 24 10.72 0.77 6.37
CA GLU A 24 9.74 -0.30 6.33
C GLU A 24 8.41 0.13 6.95
N ALA A 25 8.44 0.77 8.13
CA ALA A 25 7.24 1.28 8.78
C ALA A 25 6.57 2.41 7.99
N LEU A 26 7.36 3.30 7.39
CA LEU A 26 6.83 4.35 6.50
C LEU A 26 6.17 3.75 5.26
N LEU A 27 6.83 2.79 4.61
CA LEU A 27 6.29 2.12 3.43
C LEU A 27 5.02 1.34 3.76
N LEU A 28 4.98 0.62 4.89
CA LEU A 28 3.76 -0.05 5.37
C LEU A 28 2.63 0.94 5.63
N SER A 29 2.89 2.03 6.34
CA SER A 29 1.86 3.02 6.67
C SER A 29 1.31 3.69 5.41
N GLN A 30 2.19 3.97 4.44
CA GLN A 30 1.78 4.54 3.18
C GLN A 30 1.01 3.52 2.32
N LEU A 31 1.46 2.26 2.28
CA LEU A 31 0.75 1.16 1.63
C LEU A 31 -0.64 0.98 2.22
N ASP A 32 -0.77 0.95 3.54
CA ASP A 32 -2.04 0.85 4.27
C ASP A 32 -2.99 1.98 3.86
N TYR A 33 -2.52 3.23 3.85
CA TYR A 33 -3.31 4.38 3.39
C TYR A 33 -3.85 4.23 1.94
N TRP A 34 -3.02 3.75 1.01
CA TRP A 34 -3.44 3.54 -0.38
C TRP A 34 -4.31 2.29 -0.52
N LEU A 35 -3.96 1.25 0.23
CA LEU A 35 -4.77 0.06 0.49
C LEU A 35 -5.95 0.36 1.38
N GLU A 36 -6.32 1.62 1.67
CA GLU A 36 -7.63 2.05 2.17
C GLU A 36 -8.49 2.70 1.10
N ARG A 37 -7.88 3.14 0.00
CA ARG A 37 -8.49 3.98 -1.03
C ARG A 37 -8.55 3.32 -2.40
N THR A 38 -7.79 2.25 -2.64
CA THR A 38 -7.82 1.52 -3.91
C THR A 38 -9.05 0.64 -4.02
N HIS A 39 -9.75 0.68 -5.14
CA HIS A 39 -10.91 -0.18 -5.43
C HIS A 39 -10.49 -1.48 -6.14
N ASN A 40 -9.18 -1.66 -6.34
CA ASN A 40 -8.64 -2.75 -7.13
C ASN A 40 -8.63 -4.03 -6.29
N PHE A 41 -9.73 -4.76 -6.33
CA PHE A 41 -9.90 -6.05 -5.69
C PHE A 41 -9.71 -7.17 -6.71
N ALA A 42 -8.64 -7.95 -6.56
CA ALA A 42 -8.33 -9.06 -7.44
C ALA A 42 -7.83 -10.26 -6.64
N ALA A 43 -8.26 -11.46 -7.02
CA ALA A 43 -7.86 -12.72 -6.38
C ALA A 43 -8.07 -12.75 -4.84
N GLY A 44 -9.16 -12.13 -4.36
CA GLY A 44 -9.50 -12.11 -2.94
C GLY A 44 -8.72 -11.10 -2.10
N ARG A 45 -7.96 -10.19 -2.72
CA ARG A 45 -7.14 -9.17 -2.04
C ARG A 45 -7.20 -7.81 -2.74
N PHE A 46 -6.95 -6.74 -1.98
CA PHE A 46 -6.76 -5.41 -2.53
C PHE A 46 -5.31 -5.20 -2.96
N TRP A 47 -5.14 -4.48 -4.07
CA TRP A 47 -3.84 -4.21 -4.68
C TRP A 47 -3.63 -2.72 -4.93
N VAL A 48 -2.43 -2.25 -4.61
CA VAL A 48 -1.94 -0.93 -4.99
C VAL A 48 -0.87 -1.10 -6.06
N TYR A 49 -1.07 -0.46 -7.20
CA TYR A 49 -0.10 -0.41 -8.28
C TYR A 49 0.79 0.81 -8.08
N ASN A 50 2.09 0.60 -7.94
CA ASN A 50 3.04 1.70 -7.82
C ASN A 50 4.45 1.25 -8.19
N THR A 51 5.30 2.17 -8.64
CA THR A 51 6.72 1.89 -8.88
C THR A 51 7.57 2.15 -7.64
N GLU A 52 8.74 1.51 -7.53
CA GLU A 52 9.69 1.80 -6.43
C GLU A 52 10.20 3.25 -6.47
N ALA A 53 10.29 3.84 -7.67
CA ALA A 53 10.69 5.24 -7.85
C ALA A 53 9.63 6.22 -7.33
N GLU A 54 8.35 5.93 -7.52
CA GLU A 54 7.27 6.75 -6.99
C GLU A 54 7.16 6.66 -5.47
N TRP A 55 7.33 5.45 -4.91
CA TRP A 55 7.45 5.29 -3.46
C TRP A 55 8.60 6.10 -2.88
N ALA A 56 9.76 6.06 -3.54
CA ALA A 56 10.93 6.83 -3.14
C ALA A 56 10.65 8.34 -3.12
N ARG A 57 9.93 8.84 -4.13
CA ARG A 57 9.49 10.24 -4.22
C ARG A 57 8.49 10.62 -3.13
N GLN A 58 7.51 9.76 -2.83
CA GLN A 58 6.50 10.02 -1.79
C GLN A 58 7.13 10.02 -0.38
N LEU A 59 8.01 9.06 -0.13
CA LEU A 59 8.65 8.88 1.18
C LEU A 59 9.90 9.76 1.38
N GLY A 60 10.38 10.42 0.33
CA GLY A 60 11.59 11.24 0.38
C GLY A 60 12.87 10.44 0.63
N VAL A 61 12.93 9.20 0.17
CA VAL A 61 14.08 8.30 0.34
C VAL A 61 14.64 7.87 -1.01
N SER A 62 15.78 7.17 -1.02
CA SER A 62 16.33 6.62 -2.27
C SER A 62 15.53 5.40 -2.74
N VAL A 63 15.51 5.18 -4.06
CA VAL A 63 14.92 3.97 -4.67
C VAL A 63 15.55 2.70 -4.08
N SER A 64 16.86 2.71 -3.86
CA SER A 64 17.58 1.60 -3.21
C SER A 64 17.11 1.31 -1.78
N SER A 65 16.63 2.32 -1.05
CA SER A 65 16.08 2.14 0.30
C SER A 65 14.69 1.54 0.26
N ILE A 66 13.85 1.97 -0.70
CA ILE A 66 12.55 1.32 -0.96
C ILE A 66 12.74 -0.13 -1.36
N HIS A 67 13.68 -0.42 -2.25
CA HIS A 67 13.96 -1.77 -2.70
C HIS A 67 14.37 -2.70 -1.54
N ARG A 68 15.26 -2.22 -0.66
CA ARG A 68 15.65 -2.97 0.55
C ARG A 68 14.49 -3.14 1.52
N ALA A 69 13.71 -2.08 1.75
CA ALA A 69 12.56 -2.11 2.65
C ALA A 69 11.47 -3.07 2.13
N SER A 70 11.15 -3.02 0.84
CA SER A 70 10.18 -3.91 0.21
C SER A 70 10.62 -5.37 0.36
N GLN A 71 11.89 -5.69 0.09
CA GLN A 71 12.46 -7.03 0.30
C GLN A 71 12.44 -7.47 1.76
N SER A 72 12.71 -6.57 2.70
CA SER A 72 12.66 -6.87 4.13
C SER A 72 11.23 -7.22 4.55
N LEU A 73 10.25 -6.41 4.15
CA LEU A 73 8.84 -6.62 4.45
C LEU A 73 8.26 -7.88 3.84
N GLU A 74 8.67 -8.22 2.61
CA GLU A 74 8.26 -9.46 1.96
C GLU A 74 8.86 -10.68 2.66
N ARG A 75 10.13 -10.63 3.05
CA ARG A 75 10.77 -11.70 3.84
C ARG A 75 10.10 -11.90 5.20
N GLN A 76 9.56 -10.84 5.79
CA GLN A 76 8.78 -10.90 7.02
C GLN A 76 7.33 -11.37 6.79
N GLY A 77 6.90 -11.54 5.53
CA GLY A 77 5.53 -11.92 5.18
C GLY A 77 4.50 -10.82 5.42
N LEU A 78 4.92 -9.57 5.59
CA LEU A 78 4.05 -8.42 5.85
C LEU A 78 3.46 -7.84 4.58
N ILE A 79 4.18 -7.94 3.47
CA ILE A 79 3.68 -7.54 2.15
C ILE A 79 3.83 -8.67 1.15
N VAL A 80 2.94 -8.69 0.18
CA VAL A 80 3.04 -9.51 -1.03
C VAL A 80 3.26 -8.55 -2.20
N ARG A 81 4.31 -8.80 -2.98
CA ARG A 81 4.51 -8.11 -4.26
C ARG A 81 4.16 -9.07 -5.39
N GLN A 82 3.49 -8.56 -6.42
CA GLN A 82 3.24 -9.31 -7.64
C GLN A 82 3.51 -8.41 -8.84
N ARG A 83 4.14 -8.97 -9.88
CA ARG A 83 4.31 -8.27 -11.15
C ARG A 83 3.11 -8.63 -12.04
N HIS A 84 2.25 -7.66 -12.33
CA HIS A 84 1.10 -7.86 -13.22
C HIS A 84 1.40 -7.52 -14.69
N ASN A 85 2.65 -7.17 -15.02
CA ASN A 85 2.95 -6.60 -16.32
C ASN A 85 3.15 -7.63 -17.43
N ARG A 86 2.46 -7.40 -18.55
CA ARG A 86 2.66 -8.10 -19.84
C ARG A 86 3.89 -7.57 -20.62
N LEU A 87 4.33 -6.34 -20.33
CA LEU A 87 5.43 -5.68 -21.05
C LEU A 87 6.71 -5.61 -20.20
N ALA A 88 7.86 -5.88 -20.82
CA ALA A 88 9.15 -6.00 -20.12
C ALA A 88 9.66 -4.69 -19.49
N TYR A 89 9.29 -3.54 -20.06
CA TYR A 89 9.75 -2.20 -19.64
C TYR A 89 8.94 -1.63 -18.47
N ASP A 90 7.70 -2.07 -18.27
CA ASP A 90 6.89 -1.56 -17.19
C ASP A 90 7.27 -2.27 -15.87
N GLN A 91 7.84 -1.46 -14.97
CA GLN A 91 8.35 -1.85 -13.66
C GLN A 91 7.30 -1.68 -12.56
N THR A 92 6.04 -1.44 -12.93
CA THR A 92 4.92 -1.35 -11.98
C THR A 92 4.76 -2.67 -11.24
N LEU A 93 4.80 -2.59 -9.91
CA LEU A 93 4.60 -3.70 -9.00
C LEU A 93 3.26 -3.49 -8.27
N SER A 94 2.53 -4.58 -8.11
CA SER A 94 1.32 -4.62 -7.31
C SER A 94 1.71 -5.03 -5.90
N TYR A 95 1.30 -4.23 -4.92
CA TYR A 95 1.56 -4.46 -3.52
C TYR A 95 0.25 -4.74 -2.78
N SER A 96 0.30 -5.71 -1.87
CA SER A 96 -0.77 -6.00 -0.93
C SER A 96 -0.19 -6.23 0.46
N VAL A 97 -0.91 -5.81 1.51
CA VAL A 97 -0.49 -6.00 2.91
C VAL A 97 -1.15 -7.25 3.48
N CYS A 98 -0.37 -8.04 4.21
CA CYS A 98 -0.85 -9.21 4.93
C CYS A 98 -1.24 -8.82 6.36
N TYR A 99 -2.52 -8.51 6.56
CA TYR A 99 -3.03 -8.08 7.86
C TYR A 99 -2.94 -9.17 8.94
N ASP A 100 -2.98 -10.45 8.58
CA ASP A 100 -2.75 -11.55 9.53
C ASP A 100 -1.34 -11.51 10.13
N ALA A 101 -0.33 -11.26 9.30
CA ALA A 101 1.06 -11.13 9.74
C ALA A 101 1.24 -9.86 10.60
N LEU A 102 0.56 -8.77 10.24
CA LEU A 102 0.55 -7.53 11.01
C LEU A 102 -0.11 -7.73 12.39
N GLY A 103 -1.21 -8.48 12.46
CA GLY A 103 -1.88 -8.85 13.70
C GLY A 103 -0.98 -9.66 14.65
N ARG A 104 -0.17 -10.59 14.12
CA ARG A 104 0.84 -11.32 14.91
C ARG A 104 1.91 -10.41 15.52
N LEU A 105 2.18 -9.26 14.90
CA LEU A 105 3.07 -8.24 15.46
C LEU A 105 2.39 -7.36 16.51
N GLY A 106 1.15 -7.63 16.89
CA GLY A 106 0.39 -6.84 17.86
C GLY A 106 -0.18 -5.55 17.26
N PHE A 107 -0.27 -5.47 15.93
CA PHE A 107 -0.91 -4.37 15.22
C PHE A 107 -2.14 -4.92 14.49
N PRO A 108 -3.29 -5.09 15.18
CA PRO A 108 -4.53 -5.40 14.50
C PRO A 108 -4.85 -4.22 13.55
N GLY A 109 -4.91 -4.50 12.26
CA GLY A 109 -5.17 -3.50 11.22
C GLY A 109 -5.84 -4.15 10.02
N GLY A 110 -6.65 -3.38 9.31
CA GLY A 110 -7.37 -3.79 8.10
C GLY A 110 -8.54 -2.85 7.81
N ARG A 111 -8.60 -2.35 6.56
CA ARG A 111 -9.61 -1.47 5.96
C ARG A 111 -10.99 -1.62 6.61
N ARG A 112 -11.39 -0.66 7.45
CA ARG A 112 -12.69 -0.63 8.16
C ARG A 112 -13.23 -2.02 8.54
N GLY A 113 -12.45 -2.84 9.26
CA GLY A 113 -13.02 -4.02 9.93
C GLY A 113 -12.94 -5.34 9.17
N PHE A 114 -11.90 -5.57 8.36
CA PHE A 114 -11.50 -6.96 8.06
C PHE A 114 -10.86 -7.61 9.30
N VAL A 115 -11.66 -7.78 10.35
CA VAL A 115 -11.42 -8.75 11.41
C VAL A 115 -11.95 -10.05 10.85
N ALA A 116 -11.08 -11.04 10.64
CA ALA A 116 -11.49 -12.36 10.20
C ALA A 116 -12.63 -12.87 11.09
N GLY A 117 -13.86 -12.86 10.58
CA GLY A 117 -15.06 -13.39 11.25
C GLY A 117 -16.13 -12.40 11.72
N GLN A 118 -16.06 -11.09 11.46
CA GLN A 118 -17.20 -10.19 11.68
C GLN A 118 -17.55 -9.39 10.42
N GLU A 119 -18.76 -9.61 9.89
CA GLU A 119 -19.34 -8.82 8.80
C GLU A 119 -19.48 -7.36 9.23
N THR A 120 -19.06 -6.42 8.39
CA THR A 120 -19.27 -4.98 8.63
C THR A 120 -20.75 -4.63 8.49
N PRO A 121 -21.36 -3.93 9.46
CA PRO A 121 -22.63 -3.28 9.23
C PRO A 121 -22.39 -2.01 8.41
N SER A 122 -23.01 -1.95 7.23
CA SER A 122 -22.94 -0.88 6.23
C SER A 122 -21.78 -1.02 5.24
N ALA A 123 -22.09 -1.62 4.08
CA ALA A 123 -21.33 -1.44 2.86
C ALA A 123 -21.15 0.06 2.59
N ASP A 124 -19.90 0.51 2.48
CA ASP A 124 -19.60 1.84 1.97
C ASP A 124 -20.17 1.91 0.54
N PRO A 125 -20.82 3.02 0.10
CA PRO A 125 -21.32 3.14 -1.28
C PRO A 125 -20.24 2.93 -2.36
N TRP A 126 -18.98 2.96 -1.94
CA TRP A 126 -17.77 2.76 -2.72
C TRP A 126 -17.21 1.32 -2.67
N ASP A 127 -17.81 0.40 -1.91
CA ASP A 127 -17.45 -1.03 -1.85
C ASP A 127 -17.97 -1.84 -3.05
N ARG A 128 -18.56 -1.18 -4.05
CA ARG A 128 -18.88 -1.84 -5.33
C ARG A 128 -17.55 -2.09 -6.06
N PRO A 129 -17.22 -3.34 -6.44
CA PRO A 129 -16.08 -3.57 -7.31
C PRO A 129 -16.32 -2.77 -8.60
N LEU A 130 -15.46 -1.77 -8.85
CA LEU A 130 -15.41 -1.07 -10.13
C LEU A 130 -15.20 -2.15 -11.20
N ALA A 131 -16.01 -2.10 -12.26
CA ALA A 131 -15.87 -3.04 -13.36
C ALA A 131 -14.46 -2.87 -13.98
N ASP A 132 -13.87 -3.95 -14.52
CA ASP A 132 -12.50 -3.96 -15.07
C ASP A 132 -12.25 -2.83 -16.09
N ASP A 133 -13.34 -2.35 -16.71
CA ASP A 133 -13.46 -1.27 -17.67
C ASP A 133 -13.23 0.15 -17.09
N GLU A 134 -13.35 0.35 -15.77
CA GLU A 134 -13.14 1.65 -15.10
C GLU A 134 -11.70 1.82 -14.56
N LEU A 135 -10.93 0.72 -14.45
CA LEU A 135 -9.56 0.73 -13.87
C LEU A 135 -8.52 1.48 -14.72
N TYR A 136 -8.83 1.81 -15.97
CA TYR A 136 -7.89 2.41 -16.94
C TYR A 136 -8.38 3.73 -17.54
N ALA A 137 -9.52 4.26 -17.10
CA ALA A 137 -10.15 5.43 -17.74
C ALA A 137 -9.48 6.78 -17.39
N GLU A 138 -8.66 6.88 -16.34
CA GLU A 138 -8.10 8.18 -15.90
C GLU A 138 -6.71 8.52 -16.46
N THR A 139 -6.11 7.70 -17.33
CA THR A 139 -4.79 8.01 -17.93
C THR A 139 -4.84 8.69 -19.31
N GLU A 140 -6.01 9.01 -19.86
CA GLU A 140 -6.13 9.70 -21.18
C GLU A 140 -6.90 11.03 -21.15
N ALA A 141 -6.83 11.81 -20.07
CA ALA A 141 -7.35 13.19 -20.06
C ALA A 141 -6.22 14.20 -19.81
N GLY A 142 -5.45 14.50 -20.86
CA GLY A 142 -4.42 15.53 -20.83
C GLY A 142 -3.62 15.62 -22.13
N ALA A 143 -4.33 15.77 -23.26
CA ALA A 143 -3.75 16.29 -24.50
C ALA A 143 -3.78 17.83 -24.49
#